data_AF-B7QJ09-F1
#
_entry.id   AF-B7QJ09-F1
#
_cell.length_a   1.000
_cell.length_b   1.000
_cell.length_c   1.000
_cell.angle_alpha   90.00
_cell.angle_beta   90.00
_cell.angle_gamma   90.00
#
_symmetry.space_group_name_H-M   'P 1'
#
loop_
_entity.id
_entity.type
_entity.pdbx_description
1 polymer ?
#
loop_
_entity_poly.entity_id
_entity_poly.type
_entity_poly.pdbx_seq_one_letter_code
_entity_poly.pdbx_strand_id
1 'polypeptide(L)'
;MSKLLAANIGLLKQCTEFVFKCLPFRVKVVHVIRQSFVYDILISIIRHLISSKYVERIHLHGTKFEDLQKELPVDILPEEYGGSGPALDFEAFWSLVDAQEPCFVESNGYGYLKTKKKKTVRTK
;
A
#
# COMPACT_ATOMS: atom_id res chain seq x y z
N MET A 1 11.51 -17.95 3.64
CA MET A 1 12.30 -18.00 2.38
C MET A 1 11.50 -18.56 1.21
N SER A 2 10.84 -19.71 1.34
CA SER A 2 10.12 -20.39 0.22
C SER A 2 8.97 -19.60 -0.42
N LYS A 3 8.23 -18.79 0.35
CA LYS A 3 7.10 -17.99 -0.19
C LYS A 3 7.53 -16.75 -1.00
N LEU A 4 8.72 -16.22 -0.75
CA LEU A 4 9.22 -15.01 -1.44
C LEU A 4 9.62 -15.32 -2.89
N LEU A 5 10.22 -16.50 -3.12
CA LEU A 5 10.61 -16.97 -4.45
C LEU A 5 9.43 -17.48 -5.28
N ALA A 6 8.29 -17.76 -4.66
CA ALA A 6 7.06 -18.15 -5.34
C ALA A 6 6.24 -16.94 -5.85
N ALA A 7 6.68 -15.71 -5.57
CA ALA A 7 6.03 -14.52 -6.08
C ALA A 7 6.21 -14.41 -7.60
N ASN A 8 5.13 -14.59 -8.35
CA ASN A 8 5.13 -14.38 -9.79
C ASN A 8 5.54 -12.94 -10.10
N ILE A 9 6.66 -12.75 -10.80
CA ILE A 9 7.20 -11.43 -11.17
C ILE A 9 6.16 -10.59 -11.93
N GLY A 10 5.32 -11.23 -12.76
CA GLY A 10 4.24 -10.56 -13.47
C GLY A 10 3.18 -9.99 -12.52
N LEU A 11 2.80 -10.76 -11.50
CA LEU A 11 1.88 -10.29 -10.46
C LEU A 11 2.53 -9.17 -9.63
N LEU A 12 3.80 -9.32 -9.25
CA LEU A 12 4.54 -8.29 -8.52
C LEU A 12 4.57 -6.97 -9.30
N LYS A 13 4.83 -7.01 -10.60
CA LYS A 13 4.79 -5.84 -11.48
C LYS A 13 3.39 -5.21 -11.49
N GLN A 14 2.34 -6.00 -11.68
CA GLN A 14 0.96 -5.49 -11.70
C GLN A 14 0.57 -4.84 -10.37
N CYS A 15 0.84 -5.50 -9.24
CA CYS A 15 0.59 -4.94 -7.90
C CYS A 15 1.34 -3.63 -7.71
N THR A 16 2.61 -3.59 -8.10
CA THR A 16 3.46 -2.41 -7.96
C THR A 16 2.95 -1.24 -8.83
N GLU A 17 2.58 -1.50 -10.09
CA GLU A 17 1.98 -0.49 -10.96
C GLU A 17 0.63 -0.01 -10.43
N PHE A 18 -0.22 -0.92 -9.95
CA PHE A 18 -1.50 -0.57 -9.36
C PHE A 18 -1.32 0.38 -8.17
N VAL A 19 -0.47 0.01 -7.21
CA VAL A 19 -0.25 0.78 -5.99
C VAL A 19 0.31 2.17 -6.26
N PHE A 20 1.31 2.29 -7.13
CA PHE A 20 1.99 3.56 -7.32
C PHE A 20 1.43 4.43 -8.46
N LYS A 21 0.75 3.84 -9.45
CA LYS A 21 0.28 4.56 -10.65
C LYS A 21 -1.24 4.62 -10.80
N CYS A 22 -1.98 3.62 -10.30
CA CYS A 22 -3.43 3.55 -10.53
C CYS A 22 -4.25 4.08 -9.37
N LEU A 23 -3.69 4.15 -8.17
CA LEU A 23 -4.41 4.65 -7.01
C LEU A 23 -4.51 6.18 -7.05
N PRO A 24 -5.71 6.76 -6.80
CA PRO A 24 -5.94 8.20 -6.85
C PRO A 24 -5.45 8.92 -5.57
N PHE A 25 -4.38 8.42 -4.95
CA PHE A 25 -3.75 9.05 -3.80
C PHE A 25 -2.24 9.18 -4.00
N ARG A 26 -1.68 10.28 -3.49
CA ARG A 26 -0.25 10.54 -3.57
C ARG A 26 0.43 10.04 -2.31
N VAL A 27 1.14 8.91 -2.42
CA VAL A 27 2.01 8.39 -1.34
C VAL A 27 3.08 9.42 -1.02
N LYS A 28 3.13 9.96 0.21
CA LYS A 28 4.18 10.90 0.63
C LYS A 28 5.44 10.16 1.09
N VAL A 29 5.27 9.19 1.98
CA VAL A 29 6.36 8.39 2.54
C VAL A 29 5.79 7.04 2.98
N VAL A 30 6.62 6.01 2.99
CA VAL A 30 6.32 4.67 3.49
C VAL A 30 7.42 4.28 4.45
N HIS A 31 7.08 4.14 5.73
CA HIS A 31 8.02 3.69 6.75
C HIS A 31 7.83 2.19 6.98
N VAL A 32 8.90 1.42 6.82
CA VAL A 32 8.92 0.00 7.15
C VAL A 32 9.69 -0.16 8.46
N ILE A 33 9.05 -0.77 9.44
CA ILE A 33 9.59 -1.03 10.79
C ILE A 33 9.69 -2.54 11.00
N ARG A 34 10.60 -2.95 11.90
CA ARG A 34 10.90 -4.36 12.20
C ARG A 34 11.21 -5.18 10.93
N GLN A 35 11.86 -4.59 9.94
CA GLN A 35 12.19 -5.35 8.73
C GLN A 35 13.26 -6.40 8.99
N SER A 36 13.15 -7.53 8.29
CA SER A 36 14.21 -8.54 8.19
C SER A 36 14.99 -8.37 6.88
N PHE A 37 16.13 -9.06 6.76
CA PHE A 37 16.97 -9.06 5.54
C PHE A 37 16.22 -9.37 4.24
N VAL A 38 15.09 -10.08 4.33
CA VAL A 38 14.20 -10.36 3.21
C VAL A 38 13.68 -9.09 2.53
N TYR A 39 13.46 -8.02 3.29
CA TYR A 39 12.96 -6.74 2.74
C TYR A 39 14.01 -6.02 1.91
N ASP A 40 15.30 -6.14 2.24
CA ASP A 40 16.36 -5.53 1.45
C ASP A 40 16.43 -6.16 0.05
N ILE A 41 16.30 -7.49 -0.02
CA ILE A 41 16.20 -8.23 -1.28
C ILE A 41 14.96 -7.79 -2.06
N LEU A 42 13.80 -7.72 -1.40
CA LEU A 42 12.54 -7.33 -2.03
C LEU A 42 12.61 -5.91 -2.60
N ILE A 43 13.15 -4.95 -1.83
CA ILE A 43 13.31 -3.57 -2.26
C ILE A 43 14.28 -3.47 -3.42
N SER A 44 15.37 -4.25 -3.43
CA SER A 44 16.25 -4.32 -4.60
C SER A 44 15.51 -4.72 -5.88
N ILE A 45 14.59 -5.70 -5.81
CA ILE A 45 13.75 -6.09 -6.95
C ILE A 45 12.76 -4.98 -7.32
N ILE A 46 12.04 -4.43 -6.33
CA ILE A 46 11.02 -3.40 -6.55
C ILE A 46 11.63 -2.12 -7.13
N ARG A 47 12.87 -1.75 -6.75
CA ARG A 47 13.60 -0.59 -7.29
C ARG A 47 13.69 -0.61 -8.81
N HIS A 48 13.74 -1.80 -9.43
CA HIS A 48 13.76 -1.94 -10.89
C HIS A 48 12.36 -1.82 -11.53
N LEU A 49 11.29 -1.97 -10.74
CA LEU A 49 9.89 -1.94 -11.20
C LEU A 49 9.24 -0.55 -11.04
N ILE A 50 9.75 0.30 -10.16
CA ILE A 50 9.23 1.65 -9.88
C ILE A 50 10.24 2.74 -10.18
N SER A 51 9.77 3.98 -10.36
CA SER A 51 10.67 5.11 -10.54
C SER A 51 11.39 5.46 -9.24
N SER A 52 12.59 6.05 -9.36
CA SER A 52 13.40 6.51 -8.22
C SER A 52 12.59 7.37 -7.24
N LYS A 53 11.65 8.18 -7.75
CA LYS A 53 10.75 9.02 -6.95
C LYS A 53 9.95 8.27 -5.90
N TYR A 54 9.55 7.02 -6.16
CA TYR A 54 8.81 6.21 -5.18
C TYR A 54 9.76 5.44 -4.28
N VAL A 55 10.91 5.02 -4.80
CA VAL A 55 11.97 4.38 -4.02
C VAL A 55 12.46 5.32 -2.90
N GLU A 56 12.70 6.58 -3.23
CA GLU A 56 13.13 7.63 -2.30
C GLU A 56 12.13 7.88 -1.17
N ARG A 57 10.86 7.48 -1.36
CA ARG A 57 9.81 7.62 -0.34
C ARG A 57 9.71 6.41 0.59
N ILE A 58 10.45 5.33 0.33
CA ILE A 58 10.43 4.12 1.16
C ILE A 58 11.62 4.19 2.13
N HIS A 59 11.32 4.37 3.41
CA HIS A 59 12.31 4.45 4.47
C HIS A 59 12.26 3.17 5.30
N LEU A 60 13.42 2.55 5.48
CA LEU A 60 13.57 1.28 6.18
C LEU A 60 14.26 1.54 7.53
N HIS A 61 13.53 1.41 8.64
CA HIS A 61 14.00 1.79 9.99
C HIS A 61 14.61 0.64 10.79
N GLY A 62 14.43 -0.59 10.32
CA GLY A 62 14.98 -1.79 10.94
C GLY A 62 14.33 -2.06 12.29
N THR A 63 15.15 -2.40 13.28
CA THR A 63 14.71 -2.61 14.66
C THR A 63 14.83 -1.36 15.53
N LYS A 64 15.35 -0.25 14.99
CA LYS A 64 15.58 0.99 15.74
C LYS A 64 14.41 1.96 15.52
N PHE A 65 13.62 2.19 16.56
CA PHE A 65 12.48 3.11 16.50
C PHE A 65 12.88 4.58 16.64
N GLU A 66 14.11 4.86 17.08
CA GLU A 66 14.65 6.23 17.18
C GLU A 66 14.67 6.96 15.83
N ASP A 67 14.97 6.26 14.74
CA ASP A 67 14.99 6.86 13.40
C ASP A 67 13.58 7.16 12.88
N LEU A 68 12.58 6.38 13.31
CA LEU A 68 11.17 6.64 13.03
C LEU A 68 10.68 7.91 13.73
N GLN A 69 11.06 8.12 15.00
CA GLN A 69 10.69 9.29 15.79
C GLN A 69 11.31 10.61 15.28
N LYS A 70 12.37 10.54 14.48
CA LYS A 70 12.94 11.74 13.81
C LYS A 70 12.08 12.20 12.65
N GLU A 71 11.35 11.28 12.01
CA GLU A 71 10.54 11.55 10.82
C GLU A 71 9.06 11.76 11.15
N LEU A 72 8.59 11.19 12.26
CA LEU A 72 7.22 11.28 12.73
C LEU A 72 7.15 11.89 14.14
N PRO A 73 6.20 12.81 14.38
CA PRO A 73 5.93 13.32 15.72
C PRO A 73 5.59 12.20 16.72
N VAL A 74 6.13 12.31 17.94
CA VAL A 74 5.99 11.28 18.99
C VAL A 74 4.54 11.21 19.50
N ASP A 75 3.81 12.31 19.46
CA ASP A 75 2.43 12.46 19.93
C ASP A 75 1.39 11.73 19.07
N ILE A 76 1.67 11.51 17.79
CA ILE A 76 0.77 10.75 16.90
C ILE A 76 1.10 9.26 16.86
N LEU A 77 2.28 8.88 17.33
CA LEU A 77 2.77 7.52 17.24
C LEU A 77 2.22 6.70 18.43
N PRO A 78 1.74 5.47 18.21
CA PRO A 78 1.31 4.60 19.31
C PRO A 78 2.44 4.30 20.30
N GLU A 79 2.06 4.03 21.56
CA GLU A 79 3.00 3.68 22.64
C GLU A 79 3.89 2.48 22.27
N GLU A 80 3.36 1.49 21.54
CA GLU A 80 4.08 0.28 21.13
C GLU A 80 5.24 0.55 20.17
N TYR A 81 5.27 1.73 19.55
CA TYR A 81 6.35 2.20 18.68
C TYR A 81 7.20 3.29 19.36
N GLY A 82 7.04 3.48 20.67
CA GLY A 82 7.76 4.46 21.47
C GLY A 82 7.18 5.87 21.38
N GLY A 83 5.92 6.02 20.98
CA GLY A 83 5.19 7.28 20.97
C GLY A 83 4.43 7.56 22.28
N SER A 84 3.69 8.66 22.28
CA SER A 84 2.76 9.03 23.36
C SER A 84 1.32 9.18 22.84
N GLY A 85 1.05 8.70 21.62
CA GLY A 85 -0.28 8.65 21.04
C GLY A 85 -1.10 7.47 21.57
N PRO A 86 -2.38 7.36 21.18
CA PRO A 86 -3.22 6.26 21.60
C PRO A 86 -2.65 4.91 21.14
N ALA A 87 -2.79 3.90 22.00
CA ALA A 87 -2.39 2.52 21.70
C ALA A 87 -3.11 1.98 20.45
N LEU A 88 -2.53 0.94 19.84
CA LEU A 88 -3.10 0.32 18.65
C LEU A 88 -4.37 -0.45 19.00
N ASP A 89 -5.52 0.08 18.58
CA ASP A 89 -6.80 -0.60 18.66
C ASP A 89 -7.22 -1.15 17.29
N PHE A 90 -6.91 -2.43 17.07
CA PHE A 90 -7.27 -3.13 15.83
C PHE A 90 -8.78 -3.38 15.74
N GLU A 91 -9.47 -3.57 16.86
CA GLU A 91 -10.91 -3.84 16.86
C GLU A 91 -11.68 -2.58 16.47
N ALA A 92 -11.32 -1.43 17.07
CA ALA A 92 -11.87 -0.14 16.68
C ALA A 92 -11.60 0.19 15.21
N PHE A 93 -10.41 -0.11 14.69
CA PHE A 93 -10.09 0.08 13.27
C PHE A 93 -11.02 -0.74 12.37
N TRP A 94 -11.18 -2.04 12.61
CA TRP A 94 -12.03 -2.90 11.78
C TRP A 94 -13.51 -2.56 11.92
N SER A 95 -13.96 -2.24 13.13
CA SER A 95 -15.33 -1.77 13.36
C SER A 95 -15.64 -0.49 12.59
N LEU A 96 -14.68 0.45 12.50
CA LEU A 96 -14.83 1.65 11.68
C LEU A 96 -14.91 1.32 10.19
N VAL A 97 -14.06 0.40 9.71
CA VAL A 97 -14.10 -0.05 8.31
C VAL A 97 -15.46 -0.66 7.96
N ASP A 98 -15.97 -1.55 8.82
CA ASP A 98 -17.29 -2.17 8.63
C ASP A 98 -18.43 -1.12 8.66
N ALA A 99 -18.32 -0.11 9.53
CA ALA A 99 -19.27 0.99 9.59
C ALA A 99 -19.27 1.86 8.31
N GLN A 100 -18.20 1.85 7.52
CA GLN A 100 -18.13 2.54 6.23
C GLN A 100 -18.70 1.74 5.05
N GLU A 101 -19.12 0.48 5.26
CA GLU A 101 -19.68 -0.38 4.20
C GLU A 101 -20.82 0.30 3.41
N PRO A 102 -21.77 1.03 4.01
CA PRO A 102 -22.82 1.70 3.24
C PRO A 102 -22.27 2.74 2.25
N CYS A 103 -21.27 3.53 2.68
CA CYS A 103 -20.59 4.52 1.84
C CYS A 103 -19.79 3.83 0.72
N PHE A 104 -19.18 2.68 1.00
CA PHE A 104 -18.49 1.89 0.00
C PHE A 104 -19.43 1.34 -1.07
N VAL A 105 -20.59 0.78 -0.67
CA VAL A 105 -21.60 0.26 -1.60
C VAL A 105 -22.16 1.36 -2.50
N GLU A 106 -22.46 2.54 -1.93
CA GLU A 106 -22.88 3.71 -2.69
C GLU A 106 -21.79 4.15 -3.68
N SER A 107 -20.55 4.27 -3.19
CA SER A 107 -19.39 4.66 -4.00
C SER A 107 -19.14 3.70 -5.17
N ASN A 108 -19.33 2.40 -4.95
CA ASN A 108 -19.18 1.35 -5.95
C ASN A 108 -20.29 1.39 -7.02
N GLY A 109 -21.39 2.09 -6.75
CA GLY A 109 -22.44 2.39 -7.73
C GLY A 109 -22.01 3.40 -8.80
N TYR A 110 -21.00 4.24 -8.53
CA TYR A 110 -20.47 5.19 -9.50
C TYR A 110 -19.40 4.54 -10.39
N GLY A 111 -19.40 4.87 -11.68
CA GLY A 111 -18.41 4.35 -12.63
C GLY A 111 -18.87 4.42 -14.08
N TYR A 112 -18.07 3.86 -14.98
CA TYR A 112 -18.38 3.82 -16.40
C TYR A 112 -19.56 2.86 -16.67
N LEU A 113 -20.64 3.37 -17.26
CA LEU A 113 -21.70 2.53 -17.81
C LEU A 113 -21.07 1.57 -18.84
N LYS A 114 -21.31 0.26 -18.67
CA LYS A 114 -20.88 -0.74 -19.66
C LYS A 114 -21.52 -0.39 -21.01
N THR A 115 -20.80 0.25 -21.91
CA THR A 115 -21.27 0.50 -23.27
C THR A 115 -21.54 -0.85 -23.92
N LYS A 116 -22.80 -1.11 -24.29
CA LYS A 116 -23.15 -2.29 -25.10
C LYS A 116 -22.31 -2.20 -26.38
N LYS A 117 -21.36 -3.11 -26.58
CA LYS A 117 -20.64 -3.25 -27.86
C LYS A 117 -21.71 -3.36 -28.95
N LYS A 118 -21.83 -2.34 -29.81
CA LYS A 118 -22.60 -2.45 -31.05
C LYS A 118 -22.02 -3.66 -31.78
N LYS A 119 -22.82 -4.72 -31.96
CA LYS A 119 -22.47 -5.82 -32.85
C LYS A 119 -22.24 -5.20 -34.22
N THR A 120 -20.98 -5.03 -34.61
CA THR A 120 -20.63 -4.69 -35.98
C THR A 120 -21.05 -5.88 -36.82
N VAL A 121 -22.22 -5.80 -37.44
CA VAL A 121 -22.67 -6.73 -38.46
C VAL A 121 -21.67 -6.59 -39.60
N ARG A 122 -20.75 -7.54 -39.73
CA ARG A 122 -19.96 -7.72 -40.95
C ARG A 122 -20.93 -8.21 -42.03
N THR A 123 -21.40 -7.31 -42.88
CA THR A 123 -22.06 -7.66 -44.13
C THR A 123 -21.02 -8.33 -45.02
N LYS A 124 -21.40 -9.49 -45.59
CA LYS A 124 -20.58 -10.31 -46.49
C LYS A 124 -20.23 -9.58 -47.77
#